data_AF-A0A7X0SBM3-F1
#
_entry.id   AF-A0A7X0SBM3-F1
#
_cell.length_a   1.000
_cell.length_b   1.000
_cell.length_c   1.000
_cell.angle_alpha   90.00
_cell.angle_beta   90.00
_cell.angle_gamma   90.00
#
_symmetry.space_group_name_H-M   'P 1'
#
loop_
_entity.id
_entity.type
_entity.pdbx_description
1 polymer ?
#
loop_
_entity_poly.entity_id
_entity_poly.type
_entity_poly.pdbx_seq_one_letter_code
_entity_poly.pdbx_strand_id
1 'polypeptide(L)'
;MLKNIDYLNDLYRNMWWETSIKLNLDTKKISYLEKKKREKTLELFIDKIIKHIGEFPKDIEERKVWRDTGNKYVDKMIEVEDTFRLGTLDKKMKEQFFKSTKIFINTCREFDENIEYKDIGQAMRNVWIVNIFQKVIGRDIEFSKAIFGYSMLYPYTDNYLDDTKVTFKSKNDFNKRFSKRLSGENIEAKDSYEEKVYKLVDCIEEVFSRTDYPKVYEGLLLIQECQEKSLYEQESVSMPYERDMLNISIEKGGASVLVDGYLVCGELTKEEEIFAYGYGFLLQLCDDLQDVNSDLEKNHMTIISQLAGKYNLDKIINKLINIIIDIVDNATCFKGENIKELKELIKNNCITMVLFAIVDSKEYFSKEYIKVISSYLPFTLSYIDGIEIKFKKKFKALKPSYHGVKVEDILMYLFEVEE
;
A
#
# COMPACT_ATOMS: atom_id res chain seq x y z
N MET A 1 24.94 -10.11 -1.13
CA MET A 1 24.20 -9.81 0.12
C MET A 1 24.49 -8.36 0.45
N LEU A 2 23.45 -7.53 0.45
CA LEU A 2 23.54 -6.08 0.61
C LEU A 2 24.26 -5.75 1.92
N LYS A 3 25.51 -5.26 1.84
CA LYS A 3 26.38 -4.97 2.99
C LYS A 3 25.85 -3.90 3.95
N ASN A 4 24.68 -3.32 3.68
CA ASN A 4 24.09 -2.19 4.38
C ASN A 4 22.84 -2.56 5.22
N ILE A 5 22.31 -3.79 5.11
CA ILE A 5 21.05 -4.16 5.79
C ILE A 5 21.17 -4.13 7.31
N ASP A 6 22.26 -4.66 7.87
CA ASP A 6 22.49 -4.62 9.32
C ASP A 6 22.55 -3.19 9.85
N TYR A 7 23.21 -2.29 9.12
CA TYR A 7 23.25 -0.86 9.45
C TYR A 7 21.85 -0.22 9.42
N LEU A 8 21.05 -0.52 8.39
CA LEU A 8 19.68 -0.01 8.27
C LEU A 8 18.78 -0.55 9.39
N ASN A 9 18.87 -1.84 9.71
CA ASN A 9 18.16 -2.46 10.83
C ASN A 9 18.50 -1.77 12.15
N ASP A 10 19.78 -1.59 12.45
CA ASP A 10 20.23 -0.93 13.67
C ASP A 10 19.79 0.54 13.72
N LEU A 11 19.86 1.26 12.61
CA LEU A 11 19.42 2.65 12.50
C LEU A 11 17.94 2.79 12.89
N TYR A 12 17.06 2.02 12.25
CA TYR A 12 15.62 2.11 12.47
C TYR A 12 15.20 1.53 13.82
N ARG A 13 15.92 0.52 14.32
CA ARG A 13 15.72 0.00 15.68
C ARG A 13 16.06 1.05 16.73
N ASN A 14 17.21 1.70 16.63
CA ASN A 14 17.63 2.73 17.58
C ASN A 14 16.66 3.91 17.55
N MET A 15 16.32 4.40 16.36
CA MET A 15 15.34 5.47 16.19
C MET A 15 13.98 5.09 16.77
N TRP A 16 13.51 3.84 16.56
CA TRP A 16 12.31 3.35 17.23
C TRP A 16 12.48 3.52 18.73
N TRP A 17 13.46 2.92 19.39
CA TRP A 17 13.60 2.99 20.85
C TRP A 17 13.68 4.42 21.39
N GLU A 18 14.39 5.32 20.72
CA GLU A 18 14.56 6.73 21.10
C GLU A 18 13.29 7.58 20.88
N THR A 19 12.41 7.17 19.98
CA THR A 19 11.19 7.92 19.65
C THR A 19 10.25 8.05 20.86
N SER A 20 9.80 9.27 21.12
CA SER A 20 8.87 9.61 22.21
C SER A 20 7.54 8.84 22.12
N ILE A 21 7.00 8.45 23.28
CA ILE A 21 5.66 7.86 23.42
C ILE A 21 4.54 8.91 23.60
N LYS A 22 4.87 10.20 23.64
CA LYS A 22 3.91 11.30 23.73
C LYS A 22 3.50 11.71 22.31
N LEU A 23 2.21 11.94 22.09
CA LEU A 23 1.69 12.37 20.78
C LEU A 23 2.27 13.75 20.41
N ASN A 24 3.09 13.80 19.36
CA ASN A 24 3.60 15.04 18.78
C ASN A 24 2.98 15.26 17.40
N LEU A 25 1.68 15.57 17.37
CA LEU A 25 0.95 15.82 16.13
C LEU A 25 0.57 17.30 16.02
N ASP A 26 1.30 18.05 15.19
CA ASP A 26 1.08 19.48 14.95
C ASP A 26 0.13 19.76 13.76
N THR A 27 -0.68 18.78 13.38
CA THR A 27 -1.69 18.97 12.34
C THR A 27 -2.88 19.78 12.86
N LYS A 28 -3.45 20.63 12.00
CA LYS A 28 -4.63 21.43 12.34
C LYS A 28 -5.80 20.55 12.76
N LYS A 29 -6.34 20.80 13.96
CA LYS A 29 -7.59 20.19 14.44
C LYS A 29 -8.77 20.64 13.59
N ILE A 30 -9.65 19.70 13.28
CA ILE A 30 -10.79 19.92 12.38
C ILE A 30 -12.06 20.12 13.22
N SER A 31 -12.79 21.20 12.95
CA SER A 31 -14.03 21.50 13.66
C SER A 31 -15.17 20.53 13.27
N TYR A 32 -16.15 20.35 14.15
CA TYR A 32 -17.31 19.49 13.85
C TYR A 32 -18.08 19.93 12.59
N LEU A 33 -18.27 21.25 12.41
CA LEU A 33 -18.95 21.80 11.23
C LEU A 33 -18.17 21.51 9.95
N GLU A 34 -16.84 21.61 9.99
CA GLU A 34 -15.99 21.30 8.85
C GLU A 34 -16.06 19.81 8.50
N LYS A 35 -16.04 18.90 9.49
CA LYS A 35 -16.26 17.46 9.27
C LYS A 35 -17.58 17.19 8.58
N LYS A 36 -18.67 17.76 9.09
CA LYS A 36 -20.01 17.59 8.47
C LYS A 36 -20.08 18.11 7.04
N LYS A 37 -19.36 19.19 6.72
CA LYS A 37 -19.24 19.68 5.34
C LYS A 37 -18.49 18.69 4.46
N ARG A 38 -17.38 18.12 4.94
CA ARG A 38 -16.59 17.10 4.21
C ARG A 38 -17.42 15.83 3.98
N GLU A 39 -18.11 15.33 5.00
CA GLU A 39 -19.02 14.17 4.89
C GLU A 39 -20.09 14.37 3.81
N LYS A 40 -20.75 15.53 3.81
CA LYS A 40 -21.75 15.86 2.78
C LYS A 40 -21.14 15.92 1.38
N THR A 41 -19.93 16.45 1.25
CA THR A 41 -19.22 16.55 -0.03
C THR A 41 -18.88 15.16 -0.57
N LEU A 42 -18.34 14.27 0.27
CA LEU A 42 -18.04 12.89 -0.08
C LEU A 42 -19.30 12.11 -0.43
N GLU A 43 -20.38 12.25 0.33
CA GLU A 43 -21.65 11.57 0.00
C GLU A 43 -22.21 11.99 -1.35
N LEU A 44 -22.22 13.30 -1.65
CA LEU A 44 -22.68 13.81 -2.94
C LEU A 44 -21.83 13.30 -4.10
N PHE A 45 -20.52 13.16 -3.89
CA PHE A 45 -19.63 12.60 -4.88
C PHE A 45 -19.92 11.11 -5.14
N ILE A 46 -20.02 10.30 -4.10
CA ILE A 46 -20.34 8.88 -4.23
C ILE A 46 -21.70 8.67 -4.91
N ASP A 47 -22.71 9.47 -4.56
CA ASP A 47 -24.02 9.41 -5.22
C ASP A 47 -23.94 9.76 -6.71
N LYS A 48 -23.07 10.70 -7.06
CA LYS A 48 -22.84 11.07 -8.45
C LYS A 48 -22.15 9.95 -9.24
N ILE A 49 -21.14 9.29 -8.65
CA ILE A 49 -20.47 8.15 -9.29
C ILE A 49 -21.41 6.97 -9.47
N ILE A 50 -22.21 6.64 -8.45
CA ILE A 50 -23.18 5.54 -8.53
C ILE A 50 -24.24 5.82 -9.59
N LYS A 51 -24.76 7.05 -9.65
CA LYS A 51 -25.67 7.45 -10.73
C LYS A 51 -25.01 7.29 -12.09
N HIS A 52 -23.77 7.75 -12.25
CA HIS A 52 -23.00 7.65 -13.49
C HIS A 52 -22.84 6.19 -13.94
N ILE A 53 -22.49 5.27 -13.02
CA ILE A 53 -22.43 3.82 -13.29
C ILE A 53 -23.78 3.27 -13.75
N GLY A 54 -24.88 3.73 -13.14
CA GLY A 54 -26.24 3.35 -13.55
C GLY A 54 -26.64 3.80 -14.95
N GLU A 55 -25.91 4.77 -15.53
CA GLU A 55 -26.10 5.34 -16.86
C GLU A 55 -25.14 4.73 -17.90
N PHE A 56 -24.52 3.57 -17.60
CA PHE A 56 -23.58 2.91 -18.51
C PHE A 56 -24.23 2.61 -19.88
N PRO A 57 -23.68 3.14 -21.00
CA PRO A 57 -24.34 3.06 -22.30
C PRO A 57 -24.39 1.65 -22.89
N LYS A 58 -25.50 1.36 -23.61
CA LYS A 58 -25.63 0.14 -24.41
C LYS A 58 -24.70 0.17 -25.62
N ASP A 59 -24.66 1.31 -26.31
CA ASP A 59 -23.83 1.52 -27.49
C ASP A 59 -22.36 1.65 -27.09
N ILE A 60 -21.48 0.93 -27.78
CA ILE A 60 -20.05 0.87 -27.49
C ILE A 60 -19.41 2.23 -27.79
N GLU A 61 -19.83 2.92 -28.85
CA GLU A 61 -19.28 4.23 -29.24
C GLU A 61 -19.57 5.31 -28.17
N GLU A 62 -20.72 5.22 -27.50
CA GLU A 62 -21.10 6.14 -26.42
C GLU A 62 -20.32 5.90 -25.12
N ARG A 63 -19.78 4.70 -24.92
CA ARG A 63 -19.05 4.35 -23.69
C ARG A 63 -17.81 5.22 -23.51
N LYS A 64 -17.15 5.64 -24.60
CA LYS A 64 -16.00 6.54 -24.53
C LYS A 64 -16.38 7.90 -23.93
N VAL A 65 -17.47 8.49 -24.41
CA VAL A 65 -18.00 9.77 -23.89
C VAL A 65 -18.45 9.62 -22.44
N TRP A 66 -19.08 8.50 -22.10
CA TRP A 66 -19.45 8.17 -20.73
C TRP A 66 -18.22 8.11 -19.80
N ARG A 67 -17.16 7.40 -20.22
CA ARG A 67 -15.91 7.28 -19.45
C ARG A 67 -15.29 8.64 -19.21
N ASP A 68 -15.12 9.44 -20.26
CA ASP A 68 -14.49 10.75 -20.19
C ASP A 68 -15.29 11.72 -19.31
N THR A 69 -16.63 11.59 -19.31
CA THR A 69 -17.51 12.34 -18.40
C THR A 69 -17.32 11.92 -16.95
N GLY A 70 -17.19 10.63 -16.69
CA GLY A 70 -16.95 10.11 -15.34
C GLY A 70 -15.56 10.47 -14.81
N ASN A 71 -14.52 10.41 -15.65
CA ASN A 71 -13.16 10.87 -15.31
C ASN A 71 -13.18 12.33 -14.83
N LYS A 72 -13.91 13.22 -15.52
CA LYS A 72 -14.08 14.62 -15.08
C LYS A 72 -14.73 14.76 -13.71
N TYR A 73 -15.57 13.81 -13.29
CA TYR A 73 -16.15 13.83 -11.94
C TYR A 73 -15.10 13.46 -10.89
N VAL A 74 -14.28 12.46 -11.18
CA VAL A 74 -13.16 12.03 -10.32
C VAL A 74 -12.14 13.17 -10.21
N ASP A 75 -11.72 13.77 -11.32
CA ASP A 75 -10.77 14.89 -11.36
C ASP A 75 -11.26 16.07 -10.51
N LYS A 76 -12.53 16.44 -10.68
CA LYS A 76 -13.14 17.53 -9.89
C LYS A 76 -13.17 17.22 -8.40
N MET A 77 -13.39 15.96 -8.02
CA MET A 77 -13.37 15.57 -6.61
C MET A 77 -11.97 15.73 -6.02
N ILE A 78 -10.95 15.30 -6.75
CA ILE A 78 -9.54 15.41 -6.34
C ILE A 78 -9.12 16.88 -6.17
N GLU A 79 -9.61 17.78 -7.02
CA GLU A 79 -9.35 19.22 -6.91
C GLU A 79 -10.07 19.88 -5.73
N VAL A 80 -11.31 19.46 -5.45
CA VAL A 80 -12.16 20.08 -4.43
C VAL A 80 -11.92 19.50 -3.03
N GLU A 81 -11.55 18.23 -2.95
CA GLU A 81 -11.42 17.51 -1.69
C GLU A 81 -9.99 17.61 -1.13
N ASP A 82 -9.82 18.53 -0.19
CA ASP A 82 -8.61 18.68 0.61
C ASP A 82 -8.42 17.52 1.63
N THR A 83 -9.38 16.58 1.72
CA THR A 83 -9.34 15.46 2.67
C THR A 83 -8.18 14.52 2.42
N PHE A 84 -7.86 14.24 1.15
CA PHE A 84 -6.72 13.40 0.77
C PHE A 84 -5.50 14.21 0.36
N ARG A 85 -5.58 15.55 0.46
CA ARG A 85 -4.54 16.52 0.08
C ARG A 85 -3.88 16.27 -1.28
N LEU A 86 -4.51 15.50 -2.17
CA LEU A 86 -4.07 15.34 -3.55
C LEU A 86 -4.02 16.71 -4.25
N GLY A 87 -4.73 17.72 -3.75
CA GLY A 87 -4.59 19.14 -4.11
C GLY A 87 -3.15 19.70 -4.01
N THR A 88 -2.25 19.12 -3.21
CA THR A 88 -0.84 19.51 -3.13
C THR A 88 0.01 18.97 -4.29
N LEU A 89 -0.51 17.98 -5.03
CA LEU A 89 0.12 17.50 -6.25
C LEU A 89 -0.07 18.53 -7.37
N ASP A 90 1.02 18.89 -8.04
CA ASP A 90 0.90 19.63 -9.28
C ASP A 90 0.11 18.82 -10.32
N LYS A 91 -0.47 19.54 -11.30
CA LYS A 91 -1.33 18.93 -12.32
C LYS A 91 -0.63 17.80 -13.08
N LYS A 92 0.67 17.94 -13.37
CA LYS A 92 1.45 16.95 -14.11
C LYS A 92 1.61 15.68 -13.29
N MET A 93 1.95 15.78 -12.01
CA MET A 93 2.10 14.62 -11.12
C MET A 93 0.78 13.85 -10.99
N LYS A 94 -0.36 14.53 -10.88
CA LYS A 94 -1.68 13.88 -10.88
C LYS A 94 -1.92 13.10 -12.16
N GLU A 95 -1.75 13.74 -13.31
CA GLU A 95 -1.96 13.11 -14.62
C GLU A 95 -1.08 11.86 -14.79
N GLN A 96 0.19 11.93 -14.39
CA GLN A 96 1.09 10.78 -14.46
C GLN A 96 0.71 9.67 -13.47
N PHE A 97 0.29 10.00 -12.26
CA PHE A 97 -0.13 9.03 -11.25
C PHE A 97 -1.38 8.26 -11.72
N PHE A 98 -2.37 8.96 -12.27
CA PHE A 98 -3.52 8.32 -12.89
C PHE A 98 -3.09 7.48 -14.07
N LYS A 99 -2.34 8.03 -15.02
CA LYS A 99 -1.86 7.27 -16.19
C LYS A 99 -1.18 5.96 -15.79
N SER A 100 -0.24 6.00 -14.84
CA SER A 100 0.45 4.81 -14.30
C SER A 100 -0.54 3.80 -13.70
N THR A 101 -1.47 4.26 -12.85
CA THR A 101 -2.49 3.41 -12.23
C THR A 101 -3.37 2.71 -13.27
N LYS A 102 -3.79 3.44 -14.29
CA LYS A 102 -4.66 2.93 -15.35
C LYS A 102 -3.95 1.90 -16.24
N ILE A 103 -2.70 2.19 -16.64
CA ILE A 103 -1.87 1.24 -17.40
C ILE A 103 -1.66 -0.06 -16.59
N PHE A 104 -1.37 0.06 -15.29
CA PHE A 104 -1.19 -1.09 -14.41
C PHE A 104 -2.45 -1.98 -14.37
N ILE A 105 -3.61 -1.37 -14.15
CA ILE A 105 -4.90 -2.08 -14.12
C ILE A 105 -5.13 -2.88 -15.41
N ASN A 106 -4.87 -2.27 -16.58
CA ASN A 106 -5.03 -2.94 -17.87
C ASN A 106 -4.04 -4.10 -18.01
N THR A 107 -2.79 -3.88 -17.65
CA THR A 107 -1.72 -4.90 -17.72
C THR A 107 -2.05 -6.11 -16.82
N CYS A 108 -2.67 -5.90 -15.65
CA CYS A 108 -3.12 -7.01 -14.81
C CYS A 108 -4.13 -7.92 -15.51
N ARG A 109 -5.06 -7.34 -16.28
CA ARG A 109 -6.10 -8.08 -17.00
C ARG A 109 -5.57 -8.80 -18.23
N GLU A 110 -4.61 -8.18 -18.92
CA GLU A 110 -3.90 -8.82 -20.03
C GLU A 110 -3.07 -10.02 -19.55
N PHE A 111 -2.46 -9.90 -18.36
CA PHE A 111 -1.68 -10.98 -17.77
C PHE A 111 -2.54 -12.13 -17.23
N ASP A 112 -3.63 -11.82 -16.54
CA ASP A 112 -4.56 -12.80 -15.99
C ASP A 112 -6.00 -12.29 -16.05
N GLU A 113 -6.75 -12.75 -17.05
CA GLU A 113 -8.15 -12.36 -17.26
C GLU A 113 -9.03 -12.65 -16.03
N ASN A 114 -8.65 -13.65 -15.21
CA ASN A 114 -9.44 -14.13 -14.07
C ASN A 114 -9.03 -13.52 -12.73
N ILE A 115 -8.06 -12.60 -12.69
CA ILE A 115 -7.61 -11.98 -11.44
C ILE A 115 -8.75 -11.27 -10.71
N GLU A 116 -8.83 -11.44 -9.38
CA GLU A 116 -9.85 -10.76 -8.59
C GLU A 116 -9.51 -9.28 -8.40
N TYR A 117 -10.54 -8.44 -8.28
CA TYR A 117 -10.35 -7.00 -8.05
C TYR A 117 -9.62 -6.66 -6.77
N LYS A 118 -9.79 -7.49 -5.73
CA LYS A 118 -9.06 -7.34 -4.47
C LYS A 118 -7.55 -7.54 -4.67
N ASP A 119 -7.16 -8.46 -5.57
CA ASP A 119 -5.77 -8.80 -5.85
C ASP A 119 -5.11 -7.72 -6.71
N ILE A 120 -5.84 -7.17 -7.70
CA ILE A 120 -5.41 -5.94 -8.40
C ILE A 120 -5.22 -4.80 -7.41
N GLY A 121 -6.17 -4.61 -6.49
CA GLY A 121 -6.10 -3.58 -5.45
C GLY A 121 -4.89 -3.75 -4.52
N GLN A 122 -4.59 -4.98 -4.11
CA GLN A 122 -3.43 -5.34 -3.29
C GLN A 122 -2.13 -4.94 -4.00
N ALA A 123 -1.95 -5.35 -5.25
CA ALA A 123 -0.76 -5.03 -6.04
C ALA A 123 -0.65 -3.54 -6.38
N MET A 124 -1.78 -2.87 -6.65
CA MET A 124 -1.83 -1.44 -6.96
C MET A 124 -1.33 -0.56 -5.81
N ARG A 125 -1.47 -1.00 -4.55
CA ARG A 125 -0.87 -0.28 -3.40
C ARG A 125 0.64 -0.13 -3.57
N ASN A 126 1.34 -1.19 -4.01
CA ASN A 126 2.78 -1.13 -4.26
C ASN A 126 3.12 -0.16 -5.39
N VAL A 127 2.36 -0.19 -6.50
CA VAL A 127 2.54 0.75 -7.62
C VAL A 127 2.45 2.20 -7.17
N TRP A 128 1.55 2.51 -6.24
CA TRP A 128 1.42 3.87 -5.69
C TRP A 128 2.63 4.28 -4.85
N ILE A 129 3.21 3.35 -4.09
CA ILE A 129 4.47 3.59 -3.36
C ILE A 129 5.61 3.86 -4.34
N VAL A 130 5.74 3.05 -5.39
CA VAL A 130 6.74 3.24 -6.45
C VAL A 130 6.56 4.60 -7.15
N ASN A 131 5.32 4.99 -7.48
CA ASN A 131 5.02 6.28 -8.11
C ASN A 131 5.44 7.46 -7.20
N ILE A 132 5.19 7.36 -5.90
CA ILE A 132 5.65 8.36 -4.93
C ILE A 132 7.17 8.38 -4.88
N PHE A 133 7.81 7.20 -4.83
CA PHE A 133 9.26 7.09 -4.74
C PHE A 133 9.97 7.66 -5.98
N GLN A 134 9.44 7.45 -7.20
CA GLN A 134 9.92 8.11 -8.42
C GLN A 134 10.01 9.63 -8.24
N LYS A 135 9.01 10.23 -7.62
CA LYS A 135 8.99 11.68 -7.35
C LYS A 135 9.94 12.08 -6.23
N VAL A 136 10.11 11.25 -5.19
CA VAL A 136 11.10 11.50 -4.13
C VAL A 136 12.49 11.68 -4.71
N ILE A 137 12.88 10.85 -5.67
CA ILE A 137 14.19 10.93 -6.31
C ILE A 137 14.25 11.91 -7.51
N GLY A 138 13.20 12.70 -7.73
CA GLY A 138 13.14 13.75 -8.75
C GLY A 138 12.88 13.26 -10.17
N ARG A 139 12.29 12.07 -10.34
CA ARG A 139 11.87 11.53 -11.63
C ARG A 139 10.40 11.76 -11.92
N ASP A 140 10.05 11.72 -13.20
CA ASP A 140 8.66 11.64 -13.62
C ASP A 140 8.09 10.26 -13.29
N ILE A 141 6.79 10.20 -13.03
CA ILE A 141 6.12 8.92 -12.79
C ILE A 141 5.96 8.22 -14.13
N GLU A 142 6.62 7.09 -14.27
CA GLU A 142 6.53 6.21 -15.43
C GLU A 142 6.15 4.80 -14.98
N PHE A 143 5.43 4.11 -15.86
CA PHE A 143 5.11 2.70 -15.70
C PHE A 143 6.21 1.86 -16.38
N SER A 144 6.60 0.76 -15.77
CA SER A 144 7.52 -0.21 -16.37
C SER A 144 7.07 -1.64 -16.10
N LYS A 145 7.50 -2.58 -16.94
CA LYS A 145 7.24 -4.01 -16.73
C LYS A 145 7.83 -4.53 -15.42
N ALA A 146 8.92 -3.93 -14.92
CA ALA A 146 9.51 -4.30 -13.65
C ALA A 146 8.63 -3.90 -12.46
N ILE A 147 8.05 -2.68 -12.51
CA ILE A 147 7.09 -2.21 -11.51
C ILE A 147 5.88 -3.14 -11.51
N PHE A 148 5.35 -3.47 -12.70
CA PHE A 148 4.26 -4.43 -12.84
C PHE A 148 4.61 -5.80 -12.26
N GLY A 149 5.73 -6.39 -12.70
CA GLY A 149 6.18 -7.71 -12.29
C GLY A 149 6.30 -7.83 -10.78
N TYR A 150 7.00 -6.90 -10.14
CA TYR A 150 7.17 -6.91 -8.69
C TYR A 150 5.87 -6.67 -7.93
N SER A 151 5.07 -5.69 -8.34
CA SER A 151 3.81 -5.37 -7.65
C SER A 151 2.82 -6.53 -7.73
N MET A 152 2.82 -7.25 -8.86
CA MET A 152 1.99 -8.45 -9.04
C MET A 152 2.54 -9.70 -8.36
N LEU A 153 3.78 -9.72 -7.85
CA LEU A 153 4.24 -10.86 -7.05
C LEU A 153 3.38 -11.01 -5.79
N TYR A 154 3.04 -9.93 -5.09
CA TYR A 154 2.25 -9.94 -3.86
C TYR A 154 0.98 -10.81 -3.94
N PRO A 155 0.02 -10.60 -4.88
CA PRO A 155 -1.16 -11.45 -4.94
C PRO A 155 -0.87 -12.91 -5.33
N TYR A 156 0.27 -13.22 -5.95
CA TYR A 156 0.64 -14.59 -6.33
C TYR A 156 1.60 -15.27 -5.32
N THR A 157 2.20 -14.53 -4.40
CA THR A 157 3.07 -15.07 -3.36
C THR A 157 2.36 -15.03 -2.02
N ASP A 158 1.90 -13.86 -1.60
CA ASP A 158 1.39 -13.63 -0.25
C ASP A 158 0.08 -14.37 -0.04
N ASN A 159 -0.86 -14.25 -0.99
CA ASN A 159 -2.14 -14.95 -0.90
C ASN A 159 -1.96 -16.47 -0.91
N TYR A 160 -0.97 -16.99 -1.64
CA TYR A 160 -0.63 -18.43 -1.63
C TYR A 160 -0.03 -18.86 -0.29
N LEU A 161 0.83 -18.03 0.28
CA LEU A 161 1.47 -18.27 1.58
C LEU A 161 0.51 -18.09 2.76
N ASP A 162 -0.54 -17.28 2.61
CA ASP A 162 -1.59 -17.09 3.62
C ASP A 162 -2.75 -18.09 3.49
N ASP A 163 -2.87 -18.81 2.37
CA ASP A 163 -3.96 -19.78 2.19
C ASP A 163 -3.82 -20.95 3.17
N THR A 164 -4.84 -21.11 4.03
CA THR A 164 -4.92 -22.18 5.04
C THR A 164 -5.16 -23.56 4.43
N LYS A 165 -5.58 -23.63 3.16
CA LYS A 165 -5.75 -24.88 2.41
C LYS A 165 -4.43 -25.40 1.85
N VAL A 166 -3.41 -24.54 1.72
CA VAL A 166 -2.08 -24.93 1.25
C VAL A 166 -1.26 -25.45 2.44
N THR A 167 -0.76 -26.67 2.31
CA THR A 167 0.05 -27.28 3.39
C THR A 167 1.37 -26.54 3.60
N PHE A 168 1.85 -26.49 4.84
CA PHE A 168 3.15 -25.92 5.19
C PHE A 168 4.30 -26.47 4.32
N LYS A 169 4.31 -27.79 4.07
CA LYS A 169 5.29 -28.42 3.18
C LYS A 169 5.23 -27.83 1.76
N SER A 170 4.03 -27.60 1.21
CA SER A 170 3.88 -27.03 -0.13
C SER A 170 4.33 -25.57 -0.19
N LYS A 171 4.10 -24.79 0.87
CA LYS A 171 4.61 -23.41 1.01
C LYS A 171 6.14 -23.39 1.04
N ASN A 172 6.74 -24.26 1.85
CA ASN A 172 8.20 -24.39 1.94
C ASN A 172 8.83 -24.85 0.60
N ASP A 173 8.22 -25.83 -0.06
CA ASP A 173 8.70 -26.31 -1.36
C ASP A 173 8.57 -25.23 -2.44
N PHE A 174 7.50 -24.43 -2.43
CA PHE A 174 7.33 -23.25 -3.30
C PHE A 174 8.41 -22.20 -3.05
N ASN A 175 8.57 -21.75 -1.80
CA ASN A 175 9.57 -20.75 -1.42
C ASN A 175 10.98 -21.17 -1.83
N LYS A 176 11.37 -22.43 -1.60
CA LYS A 176 12.67 -22.96 -2.02
C LYS A 176 12.90 -22.87 -3.52
N ARG A 177 11.90 -23.17 -4.35
CA ARG A 177 12.02 -23.06 -5.81
C ARG A 177 12.03 -21.60 -6.24
N PHE A 178 11.18 -20.77 -5.64
CA PHE A 178 11.11 -19.36 -5.97
C PHE A 178 12.41 -18.62 -5.60
N SER A 179 13.02 -18.91 -4.44
CA SER A 179 14.33 -18.39 -4.05
C SER A 179 15.44 -18.78 -5.03
N LYS A 180 15.41 -20.01 -5.59
CA LYS A 180 16.32 -20.42 -6.67
C LYS A 180 16.03 -19.68 -7.99
N ARG A 181 14.76 -19.48 -8.35
CA ARG A 181 14.39 -18.67 -9.52
C ARG A 181 14.90 -17.23 -9.37
N LEU A 182 14.76 -16.65 -8.18
CA LEU A 182 15.24 -15.29 -7.87
C LEU A 182 16.77 -15.20 -7.82
N SER A 183 17.49 -16.27 -7.43
CA SER A 183 18.96 -16.32 -7.50
C SER A 183 19.52 -16.43 -8.92
N GLY A 184 18.64 -16.67 -9.91
CA GLY A 184 19.00 -16.79 -11.33
C GLY A 184 19.26 -18.23 -11.78
N GLU A 185 18.94 -19.23 -10.96
CA GLU A 185 18.96 -20.62 -11.41
C GLU A 185 17.84 -20.87 -12.42
N ASN A 186 18.13 -21.66 -13.44
CA ASN A 186 17.12 -22.11 -14.41
C ASN A 186 16.32 -23.28 -13.80
N ILE A 187 15.15 -22.97 -13.26
CA ILE A 187 14.25 -23.92 -12.60
C ILE A 187 12.98 -24.05 -13.44
N GLU A 188 12.54 -25.28 -13.71
CA GLU A 188 11.25 -25.53 -14.33
C GLU A 188 10.12 -25.28 -13.32
N ALA A 189 9.11 -24.52 -13.73
CA ALA A 189 7.90 -24.32 -12.94
C ALA A 189 7.20 -25.66 -12.69
N LYS A 190 6.74 -25.88 -11.46
CA LYS A 190 6.05 -27.13 -11.10
C LYS A 190 4.67 -27.25 -11.76
N ASP A 191 3.98 -26.13 -11.90
CA ASP A 191 2.62 -26.04 -12.41
C ASP A 191 2.36 -24.67 -13.06
N SER A 192 1.16 -24.49 -13.61
CA SER A 192 0.76 -23.27 -14.31
C SER A 192 0.67 -22.05 -13.40
N TYR A 193 0.55 -22.23 -12.08
CA TYR A 193 0.56 -21.14 -11.12
C TYR A 193 1.98 -20.62 -10.93
N GLU A 194 2.93 -21.53 -10.70
CA GLU A 194 4.36 -21.19 -10.58
C GLU A 194 4.91 -20.61 -11.90
N GLU A 195 4.39 -21.03 -13.05
CA GLU A 195 4.73 -20.43 -14.35
C GLU A 195 4.33 -18.94 -14.43
N LYS A 196 3.17 -18.56 -13.87
CA LYS A 196 2.76 -17.15 -13.79
C LYS A 196 3.73 -16.36 -12.89
N VAL A 197 4.08 -16.90 -11.73
CA VAL A 197 5.07 -16.26 -10.83
C VAL A 197 6.40 -16.04 -11.55
N TYR A 198 6.86 -17.01 -12.33
CA TYR A 198 8.14 -16.87 -13.04
C TYR A 198 8.06 -15.85 -14.17
N LYS A 199 6.93 -15.75 -14.88
CA LYS A 199 6.68 -14.69 -15.88
C LYS A 199 6.72 -13.28 -15.28
N LEU A 200 6.32 -13.12 -14.01
CA LEU A 200 6.46 -11.84 -13.32
C LEU A 200 7.93 -11.50 -13.02
N VAL A 201 8.77 -12.50 -12.73
CA VAL A 201 10.22 -12.32 -12.63
C VAL A 201 10.82 -11.99 -13.99
N ASP A 202 10.36 -12.63 -15.07
CA ASP A 202 10.78 -12.32 -16.43
C ASP A 202 10.49 -10.84 -16.77
N CYS A 203 9.33 -10.31 -16.37
CA CYS A 203 8.99 -8.90 -16.55
C CYS A 203 9.98 -7.93 -15.87
N ILE A 204 10.61 -8.34 -14.76
CA ILE A 204 11.67 -7.57 -14.09
C ILE A 204 12.99 -7.70 -14.88
N GLU A 205 13.35 -8.91 -15.31
CA GLU A 205 14.54 -9.21 -16.10
C GLU A 205 14.57 -8.52 -17.47
N GLU A 206 13.40 -8.27 -18.07
CA GLU A 206 13.28 -7.51 -19.32
C GLU A 206 13.72 -6.04 -19.19
N VAL A 207 13.66 -5.47 -17.98
CA VAL A 207 14.01 -4.07 -17.72
C VAL A 207 15.39 -3.97 -17.07
N PHE A 208 15.68 -4.85 -16.13
CA PHE A 208 16.92 -4.84 -15.36
C PHE A 208 17.68 -6.14 -15.60
N SER A 209 18.79 -6.11 -16.34
CA SER A 209 19.63 -7.29 -16.46
C SER A 209 20.27 -7.67 -15.10
N ARG A 210 20.40 -8.97 -14.81
CA ARG A 210 21.05 -9.48 -13.59
C ARG A 210 22.51 -9.04 -13.46
N THR A 211 23.20 -8.90 -14.58
CA THR A 211 24.61 -8.55 -14.62
C THR A 211 24.84 -7.06 -14.33
N ASP A 212 24.00 -6.19 -14.90
CA ASP A 212 24.18 -4.74 -14.79
C ASP A 212 23.51 -4.18 -13.52
N TYR A 213 22.46 -4.85 -13.02
CA TYR A 213 21.67 -4.40 -11.87
C TYR A 213 21.55 -5.46 -10.77
N PRO A 214 22.68 -5.94 -10.20
CA PRO A 214 22.66 -7.01 -9.20
C PRO A 214 21.85 -6.62 -7.95
N LYS A 215 21.82 -5.33 -7.57
CA LYS A 215 21.09 -4.85 -6.39
C LYS A 215 19.58 -5.10 -6.45
N VAL A 216 18.97 -5.07 -7.65
CA VAL A 216 17.55 -5.40 -7.84
C VAL A 216 17.28 -6.83 -7.33
N TYR A 217 18.12 -7.77 -7.74
CA TYR A 217 17.96 -9.18 -7.39
C TYR A 217 18.38 -9.49 -5.96
N GLU A 218 19.40 -8.80 -5.44
CA GLU A 218 19.72 -8.88 -4.01
C GLU A 218 18.57 -8.38 -3.14
N GLY A 219 17.87 -7.32 -3.56
CA GLY A 219 16.66 -6.85 -2.89
C GLY A 219 15.51 -7.85 -2.97
N LEU A 220 15.25 -8.42 -4.15
CA LEU A 220 14.20 -9.43 -4.35
C LEU A 220 14.44 -10.67 -3.48
N LEU A 221 15.69 -11.11 -3.38
CA LEU A 221 16.08 -12.19 -2.47
C LEU A 221 15.89 -11.80 -1.00
N LEU A 222 16.22 -10.57 -0.62
CA LEU A 222 16.05 -10.09 0.75
C LEU A 222 14.59 -10.10 1.20
N ILE A 223 13.66 -9.58 0.38
CA ILE A 223 12.23 -9.62 0.73
C ILE A 223 11.69 -11.06 0.72
N GLN A 224 12.19 -11.92 -0.16
CA GLN A 224 11.85 -13.34 -0.16
C GLN A 224 12.34 -14.05 1.11
N GLU A 225 13.56 -13.78 1.57
CA GLU A 225 14.09 -14.28 2.84
C GLU A 225 13.24 -13.82 4.03
N CYS A 226 12.78 -12.56 4.01
CA CYS A 226 11.87 -12.02 5.02
C CYS A 226 10.52 -12.74 5.02
N GLN A 227 9.97 -13.03 3.84
CA GLN A 227 8.73 -13.76 3.69
C GLN A 227 8.85 -15.22 4.17
N GLU A 228 9.99 -15.87 3.90
CA GLU A 228 10.30 -17.19 4.44
C GLU A 228 10.36 -17.18 5.97
N LYS A 229 11.06 -16.21 6.58
CA LYS A 229 11.13 -16.03 8.05
C LYS A 229 9.73 -15.85 8.65
N SER A 230 8.90 -14.98 8.06
CA SER A 230 7.53 -14.73 8.55
C SER A 230 6.67 -16.00 8.57
N LEU A 231 6.82 -16.90 7.60
CA LEU A 231 6.04 -18.14 7.56
C LEU A 231 6.33 -19.06 8.76
N TYR A 232 7.58 -19.17 9.18
CA TYR A 232 7.95 -19.96 10.38
C TYR A 232 7.42 -19.33 11.67
N GLU A 233 7.25 -18.00 11.67
CA GLU A 233 6.82 -17.25 12.85
C GLU A 233 5.30 -17.25 13.04
N GLN A 234 4.53 -17.54 11.99
CA GLN A 234 3.07 -17.69 12.09
C GLN A 234 2.63 -19.02 12.76
N GLU A 235 3.55 -19.96 13.07
CA GLU A 235 3.18 -21.26 13.65
C GLU A 235 2.71 -21.20 15.11
N SER A 236 2.97 -20.11 15.84
CA SER A 236 2.56 -19.99 17.24
C SER A 236 2.38 -18.56 17.72
N VAL A 237 1.42 -18.37 18.63
CA VAL A 237 1.30 -17.14 19.42
C VAL A 237 2.58 -16.93 20.21
N SER A 238 3.26 -15.82 19.95
CA SER A 238 4.44 -15.38 20.67
C SER A 238 4.10 -14.26 21.66
N MET A 239 4.82 -14.22 22.77
CA MET A 239 4.74 -13.14 23.76
C MET A 239 5.74 -12.02 23.42
N PRO A 240 5.52 -10.79 23.91
CA PRO A 240 6.57 -9.77 23.87
C PRO A 240 7.88 -10.32 24.44
N TYR A 241 9.00 -10.03 23.77
CA TYR A 241 10.37 -10.51 24.08
C TYR A 241 10.68 -11.97 23.74
N GLU A 242 9.70 -12.80 23.36
CA GLU A 242 9.97 -14.17 22.90
C GLU A 242 10.57 -14.17 21.49
N ARG A 243 10.13 -13.22 20.66
CA ARG A 243 10.59 -13.01 19.29
C ARG A 243 10.79 -11.54 19.03
N ASP A 244 11.76 -11.23 18.18
CA ASP A 244 12.12 -9.86 17.83
C ASP A 244 11.20 -9.32 16.72
N MET A 245 9.91 -9.17 17.04
CA MET A 245 8.90 -8.65 16.12
C MET A 245 9.24 -7.28 15.57
N LEU A 246 9.99 -6.49 16.34
CA LEU A 246 10.52 -5.22 15.86
C LEU A 246 11.49 -5.39 14.69
N ASN A 247 12.47 -6.30 14.79
CA ASN A 247 13.37 -6.55 13.67
C ASN A 247 12.62 -7.04 12.45
N ILE A 248 11.65 -7.94 12.65
CA ILE A 248 10.91 -8.57 11.55
C ILE A 248 10.12 -7.51 10.79
N SER A 249 9.39 -6.62 11.49
CA SER A 249 8.67 -5.52 10.83
C SER A 249 9.63 -4.54 10.14
N ILE A 250 10.79 -4.24 10.75
CA ILE A 250 11.81 -3.37 10.12
C ILE A 250 12.36 -4.01 8.85
N GLU A 251 12.78 -5.27 8.90
CA GLU A 251 13.46 -5.96 7.81
C GLU A 251 12.48 -6.23 6.65
N LYS A 252 11.29 -6.75 6.95
CA LYS A 252 10.26 -7.03 5.94
C LYS A 252 9.77 -5.76 5.26
N GLY A 253 9.35 -4.78 6.05
CA GLY A 253 8.88 -3.49 5.52
C GLY A 253 9.99 -2.79 4.74
N GLY A 254 11.18 -2.68 5.34
CA GLY A 254 12.32 -2.00 4.72
C GLY A 254 12.78 -2.64 3.42
N ALA A 255 12.87 -3.97 3.37
CA ALA A 255 13.22 -4.71 2.16
C ALA A 255 12.22 -4.48 1.03
N SER A 256 10.91 -4.45 1.34
CA SER A 256 9.83 -4.22 0.36
C SER A 256 10.05 -2.94 -0.45
N VAL A 257 10.22 -1.80 0.23
CA VAL A 257 10.36 -0.51 -0.45
C VAL A 257 11.79 -0.27 -0.96
N LEU A 258 12.78 -0.95 -0.39
CA LEU A 258 14.14 -0.95 -0.95
C LEU A 258 14.15 -1.57 -2.36
N VAL A 259 13.40 -2.66 -2.57
CA VAL A 259 13.21 -3.26 -3.89
C VAL A 259 12.51 -2.29 -4.84
N ASP A 260 11.43 -1.63 -4.40
CA ASP A 260 10.76 -0.59 -5.19
C ASP A 260 11.76 0.46 -5.70
N GLY A 261 12.62 0.96 -4.81
CA GLY A 261 13.62 1.94 -5.19
C GLY A 261 14.62 1.43 -6.22
N TYR A 262 15.12 0.19 -6.07
CA TYR A 262 15.96 -0.43 -7.11
C TYR A 262 15.22 -0.64 -8.42
N LEU A 263 13.93 -0.95 -8.41
CA LEU A 263 13.12 -1.11 -9.62
C LEU A 263 12.79 0.21 -10.33
N VAL A 264 13.05 1.36 -9.69
CA VAL A 264 12.95 2.67 -10.34
C VAL A 264 14.23 3.05 -11.10
N CYS A 265 15.41 2.75 -10.54
CA CYS A 265 16.69 3.28 -11.04
C CYS A 265 17.76 2.25 -11.35
N GLY A 266 17.57 0.99 -10.99
CA GLY A 266 18.59 -0.06 -10.97
C GLY A 266 19.52 0.03 -9.76
N GLU A 267 19.83 1.24 -9.29
CA GLU A 267 20.65 1.52 -8.11
C GLU A 267 20.11 2.72 -7.33
N LEU A 268 20.48 2.79 -6.05
CA LEU A 268 20.12 3.88 -5.14
C LEU A 268 21.38 4.45 -4.48
N THR A 269 21.36 5.75 -4.17
CA THR A 269 22.34 6.35 -3.25
C THR A 269 22.10 5.90 -1.82
N LYS A 270 23.06 6.12 -0.93
CA LYS A 270 22.92 5.76 0.48
C LYS A 270 21.71 6.44 1.14
N GLU A 271 21.48 7.71 0.85
CA GLU A 271 20.36 8.48 1.39
C GLU A 271 19.01 7.99 0.86
N GLU A 272 18.98 7.54 -0.40
CA GLU A 272 17.80 6.93 -1.02
C GLU A 272 17.52 5.54 -0.44
N GLU A 273 18.54 4.70 -0.23
CA GLU A 273 18.42 3.41 0.47
C GLU A 273 17.91 3.62 1.91
N ILE A 274 18.46 4.58 2.64
CA ILE A 274 18.00 4.93 3.99
C ILE A 274 16.52 5.28 3.94
N PHE A 275 16.11 6.26 3.13
CA PHE A 275 14.72 6.68 3.10
C PHE A 275 13.78 5.56 2.62
N ALA A 276 14.12 4.81 1.57
CA ALA A 276 13.32 3.70 1.06
C ALA A 276 13.07 2.67 2.17
N TYR A 277 14.13 2.26 2.87
CA TYR A 277 14.04 1.29 3.95
C TYR A 277 13.19 1.79 5.13
N GLY A 278 13.37 3.06 5.51
CA GLY A 278 12.57 3.67 6.56
C GLY A 278 11.10 3.80 6.18
N TYR A 279 10.84 4.21 4.94
CA TYR A 279 9.49 4.34 4.43
C TYR A 279 8.77 3.00 4.41
N GLY A 280 9.45 1.93 4.00
CA GLY A 280 8.93 0.57 4.07
C GLY A 280 8.63 0.11 5.50
N PHE A 281 9.52 0.38 6.46
CA PHE A 281 9.25 0.10 7.87
C PHE A 281 7.99 0.83 8.39
N LEU A 282 7.80 2.10 8.01
CA LEU A 282 6.60 2.86 8.38
C LEU A 282 5.32 2.24 7.83
N LEU A 283 5.35 1.83 6.55
CA LEU A 283 4.20 1.20 5.90
C LEU A 283 3.86 -0.14 6.54
N GLN A 284 4.86 -0.97 6.86
CA GLN A 284 4.63 -2.23 7.58
C GLN A 284 3.95 -2.01 8.93
N LEU A 285 4.33 -0.97 9.70
CA LEU A 285 3.65 -0.66 10.96
C LEU A 285 2.23 -0.11 10.77
N CYS A 286 1.97 0.57 9.65
CA CYS A 286 0.62 1.00 9.30
C CYS A 286 -0.25 -0.22 8.96
N ASP A 287 0.27 -1.16 8.18
CA ASP A 287 -0.40 -2.40 7.83
C ASP A 287 -0.67 -3.25 9.08
N ASP A 288 0.33 -3.45 9.96
CA ASP A 288 0.17 -4.16 11.24
C ASP A 288 -0.96 -3.57 12.12
N LEU A 289 -1.18 -2.26 12.06
CA LEU A 289 -2.28 -1.59 12.77
C LEU A 289 -3.63 -1.75 12.04
N GLN A 290 -3.65 -1.65 10.72
CA GLN A 290 -4.85 -1.85 9.91
C GLN A 290 -5.38 -3.28 10.02
N ASP A 291 -4.47 -4.26 10.06
CA ASP A 291 -4.79 -5.68 10.07
C ASP A 291 -4.89 -6.28 11.48
N VAL A 292 -4.72 -5.49 12.55
CA VAL A 292 -4.68 -5.96 13.95
C VAL A 292 -5.83 -6.92 14.31
N ASN A 293 -7.04 -6.66 13.83
CA ASN A 293 -8.20 -7.54 14.04
C ASN A 293 -8.05 -8.87 13.31
N SER A 294 -7.71 -8.84 12.02
CA SER A 294 -7.46 -10.05 11.22
C SER A 294 -6.29 -10.86 11.77
N ASP A 295 -5.23 -10.19 12.21
CA ASP A 295 -4.05 -10.82 12.77
C ASP A 295 -4.37 -11.56 14.07
N LEU A 296 -5.13 -10.93 14.97
CA LEU A 296 -5.61 -11.59 16.18
C LEU A 296 -6.52 -12.78 15.88
N GLU A 297 -7.42 -12.67 14.90
CA GLU A 297 -8.29 -13.77 14.47
C GLU A 297 -7.49 -14.97 13.92
N LYS A 298 -6.38 -14.69 13.23
CA LYS A 298 -5.50 -15.70 12.64
C LYS A 298 -4.37 -16.15 13.59
N ASN A 299 -4.28 -15.60 14.80
CA ASN A 299 -3.15 -15.78 15.72
C ASN A 299 -1.79 -15.31 15.16
N HIS A 300 -1.79 -14.39 14.20
CA HIS A 300 -0.59 -13.78 13.67
C HIS A 300 -0.11 -12.67 14.62
N MET A 301 1.15 -12.77 15.05
CA MET A 301 1.72 -11.86 16.03
C MET A 301 2.63 -10.82 15.35
N THR A 302 2.26 -9.56 15.48
CA THR A 302 3.03 -8.37 15.08
C THR A 302 3.37 -7.55 16.32
N ILE A 303 4.15 -6.48 16.16
CA ILE A 303 4.39 -5.51 17.24
C ILE A 303 3.08 -5.00 17.85
N ILE A 304 2.04 -4.84 17.03
CA ILE A 304 0.74 -4.32 17.43
C ILE A 304 -0.13 -5.43 18.03
N SER A 305 -0.31 -6.57 17.35
CA SER A 305 -1.22 -7.63 17.80
C SER A 305 -0.72 -8.37 19.04
N GLN A 306 0.60 -8.37 19.32
CA GLN A 306 1.14 -8.86 20.60
C GLN A 306 0.63 -8.07 21.82
N LEU A 307 0.29 -6.79 21.63
CA LEU A 307 -0.15 -5.87 22.68
C LEU A 307 -1.68 -5.68 22.70
N ALA A 308 -2.31 -5.72 21.53
CA ALA A 308 -3.75 -5.53 21.37
C ALA A 308 -4.55 -6.51 22.24
N GLY A 309 -5.62 -6.02 22.87
CA GLY A 309 -6.43 -6.79 23.82
C GLY A 309 -5.79 -7.04 25.20
N LYS A 310 -4.48 -6.81 25.37
CA LYS A 310 -3.76 -6.91 26.65
C LYS A 310 -3.41 -5.54 27.24
N TYR A 311 -3.09 -4.57 26.38
CA TYR A 311 -2.72 -3.21 26.73
C TYR A 311 -3.37 -2.21 25.76
N ASN A 312 -3.56 -0.96 26.20
CA ASN A 312 -3.99 0.11 25.30
C ASN A 312 -2.85 0.46 24.33
N LEU A 313 -3.20 0.56 23.05
CA LEU A 313 -2.24 0.85 21.96
C LEU A 313 -1.81 2.33 21.89
N ASP A 314 -2.41 3.22 22.69
CA ASP A 314 -2.18 4.67 22.68
C ASP A 314 -0.69 5.09 22.55
N LYS A 315 0.18 4.51 23.39
CA LYS A 315 1.59 4.90 23.46
C LYS A 315 2.40 4.40 22.27
N ILE A 316 2.10 3.19 21.79
CA ILE A 316 2.83 2.61 20.67
C ILE A 316 2.41 3.29 19.36
N ILE A 317 1.14 3.68 19.23
CA ILE A 317 0.68 4.43 18.06
C ILE A 317 1.14 5.88 18.07
N ASN A 318 1.30 6.52 19.25
CA ASN A 318 2.02 7.80 19.31
C ASN A 318 3.45 7.68 18.80
N LYS A 319 4.13 6.58 19.11
CA LYS A 319 5.49 6.31 18.65
C LYS A 319 5.52 6.17 17.12
N LEU A 320 4.56 5.43 16.53
CA LEU A 320 4.37 5.34 15.08
C LEU A 320 4.13 6.71 14.44
N ILE A 321 3.23 7.53 14.99
CA ILE A 321 2.96 8.87 14.45
C ILE A 321 4.24 9.73 14.48
N ASN A 322 4.99 9.69 15.58
CA ASN A 322 6.20 10.48 15.74
C ASN A 322 7.31 10.05 14.79
N ILE A 323 7.51 8.74 14.60
CA ILE A 323 8.57 8.23 13.72
C ILE A 323 8.24 8.46 12.24
N ILE A 324 6.95 8.45 11.86
CA ILE A 324 6.50 8.90 10.52
C ILE A 324 6.96 10.33 10.26
N ILE A 325 6.72 11.23 11.22
CA ILE A 325 7.10 12.64 11.11
C ILE A 325 8.62 12.77 10.99
N ASP A 326 9.36 12.11 11.88
CA ASP A 326 10.82 12.22 11.97
C ASP A 326 11.54 11.70 10.71
N ILE A 327 11.14 10.52 10.21
CA ILE A 327 11.71 9.93 8.98
C ILE A 327 11.48 10.85 7.78
N VAL A 328 10.25 11.32 7.58
CA VAL A 328 9.91 12.12 6.39
C VAL A 328 10.52 13.52 6.46
N ASP A 329 10.45 14.18 7.62
CA ASP A 329 10.96 15.55 7.77
C ASP A 329 12.50 15.58 7.66
N ASN A 330 13.21 14.60 8.23
CA ASN A 330 14.68 14.55 8.19
C ASN A 330 15.27 13.91 6.92
N ALA A 331 14.47 13.30 6.05
CA ALA A 331 14.96 12.69 4.82
C ALA A 331 15.65 13.71 3.89
N THR A 332 16.87 13.41 3.45
CA THR A 332 17.70 14.30 2.62
C THR A 332 17.72 13.91 1.14
N CYS A 333 17.16 12.75 0.77
CA CYS A 333 17.18 12.23 -0.59
C CYS A 333 16.19 12.90 -1.55
N PHE A 334 15.30 13.75 -1.04
CA PHE A 334 14.24 14.37 -1.84
C PHE A 334 14.82 15.34 -2.88
N LYS A 335 14.46 15.16 -4.15
CA LYS A 335 14.93 15.93 -5.30
C LYS A 335 13.76 16.53 -6.07
N GLY A 336 14.04 17.54 -6.89
CA GLY A 336 13.04 18.19 -7.76
C GLY A 336 12.41 19.45 -7.16
N GLU A 337 11.31 19.88 -7.77
CA GLU A 337 10.50 21.02 -7.32
C GLU A 337 9.48 20.57 -6.26
N ASN A 338 8.99 21.52 -5.44
CA ASN A 338 7.91 21.26 -4.46
C ASN A 338 8.23 20.16 -3.43
N ILE A 339 9.49 20.04 -3.01
CA ILE A 339 9.95 19.04 -2.02
C ILE A 339 9.13 19.08 -0.73
N LYS A 340 8.80 20.30 -0.25
CA LYS A 340 8.03 20.49 0.97
C LYS A 340 6.63 19.90 0.84
N GLU A 341 5.98 20.15 -0.29
CA GLU A 341 4.64 19.67 -0.61
C GLU A 341 4.63 18.14 -0.75
N LEU A 342 5.68 17.55 -1.35
CA LEU A 342 5.82 16.09 -1.46
C LEU A 342 6.04 15.43 -0.09
N LYS A 343 6.91 15.99 0.76
CA LYS A 343 7.07 15.52 2.15
C LYS A 343 5.76 15.60 2.92
N GLU A 344 5.04 16.71 2.81
CA GLU A 344 3.74 16.87 3.42
C GLU A 344 2.73 15.83 2.88
N LEU A 345 2.70 15.56 1.58
CA LEU A 345 1.82 14.54 1.02
C LEU A 345 2.09 13.17 1.65
N ILE A 346 3.35 12.71 1.66
CA ILE A 346 3.72 11.39 2.20
C ILE A 346 3.34 11.31 3.68
N LYS A 347 3.75 12.31 4.47
CA LYS A 347 3.46 12.38 5.91
C LYS A 347 1.96 12.38 6.19
N ASN A 348 1.19 13.21 5.49
CA ASN A 348 -0.26 13.29 5.69
C ASN A 348 -0.97 12.00 5.26
N ASN A 349 -0.52 11.33 4.20
CA ASN A 349 -1.08 10.04 3.78
C ASN A 349 -0.86 8.96 4.85
N CYS A 350 0.38 8.79 5.34
CA CYS A 350 0.68 7.83 6.40
C CYS A 350 -0.08 8.14 7.69
N ILE A 351 -0.11 9.41 8.13
CA ILE A 351 -0.89 9.81 9.31
C ILE A 351 -2.38 9.55 9.10
N THR A 352 -2.92 9.83 7.92
CA THR A 352 -4.32 9.56 7.61
C THR A 352 -4.63 8.07 7.71
N MET A 353 -3.77 7.20 7.16
CA MET A 353 -3.92 5.74 7.30
C MET A 353 -3.96 5.32 8.78
N VAL A 354 -3.01 5.80 9.59
CA VAL A 354 -2.97 5.52 11.03
C VAL A 354 -4.24 6.01 11.72
N LEU A 355 -4.69 7.23 11.42
CA LEU A 355 -5.90 7.80 12.03
C LEU A 355 -7.16 7.00 11.71
N PHE A 356 -7.32 6.52 10.47
CA PHE A 356 -8.43 5.64 10.10
C PHE A 356 -8.32 4.28 10.79
N ALA A 357 -7.12 3.69 10.82
CA ALA A 357 -6.89 2.40 11.48
C ALA A 357 -7.18 2.44 12.99
N ILE A 358 -6.90 3.56 13.68
CA ILE A 358 -7.31 3.77 15.08
C ILE A 358 -8.83 3.71 15.24
N VAL A 359 -9.59 4.23 14.28
CA VAL A 359 -11.07 4.18 14.35
C VAL A 359 -11.57 2.75 14.16
N ASP A 360 -11.00 2.03 13.18
CA ASP A 360 -11.38 0.65 12.86
C ASP A 360 -11.03 -0.35 13.96
N SER A 361 -10.06 0.00 14.83
CA SER A 361 -9.58 -0.82 15.95
C SER A 361 -9.72 -0.14 17.32
N LYS A 362 -10.67 0.80 17.44
CA LYS A 362 -10.84 1.71 18.60
C LYS A 362 -11.01 1.00 19.95
N GLU A 363 -11.44 -0.25 19.96
CA GLU A 363 -11.57 -1.11 21.14
C GLU A 363 -10.23 -1.38 21.85
N TYR A 364 -9.11 -1.26 21.15
CA TYR A 364 -7.77 -1.45 21.69
C TYR A 364 -7.12 -0.16 22.21
N PHE A 365 -7.87 0.94 22.27
CA PHE A 365 -7.39 2.25 22.70
C PHE A 365 -8.16 2.76 23.93
N SER A 366 -7.55 3.67 24.69
CA SER A 366 -8.28 4.34 25.77
C SER A 366 -9.32 5.32 25.23
N LYS A 367 -10.40 5.52 25.99
CA LYS A 367 -11.47 6.47 25.64
C LYS A 367 -10.94 7.91 25.56
N GLU A 368 -10.01 8.25 26.45
CA GLU A 368 -9.32 9.54 26.49
C GLU A 368 -8.52 9.76 25.20
N TYR A 369 -7.81 8.73 24.75
CA TYR A 369 -7.03 8.79 23.52
C TYR A 369 -7.90 8.96 22.28
N ILE A 370 -8.97 8.15 22.15
CA ILE A 370 -9.94 8.30 21.05
C ILE A 370 -10.53 9.71 21.02
N LYS A 371 -10.82 10.31 22.18
CA LYS A 371 -11.30 11.71 22.25
C LYS A 371 -10.27 12.69 21.68
N VAL A 372 -8.98 12.54 21.98
CA VAL A 372 -7.90 13.36 21.44
C VAL A 372 -7.77 13.16 19.92
N ILE A 373 -7.64 11.91 19.48
CA ILE A 373 -7.51 11.52 18.07
C ILE A 373 -8.70 12.01 17.24
N SER A 374 -9.90 11.96 17.81
CA SER A 374 -11.11 12.43 17.13
C SER A 374 -10.98 13.86 16.62
N SER A 375 -10.21 14.73 17.27
CA SER A 375 -10.02 16.12 16.85
C SER A 375 -9.20 16.29 15.57
N TYR A 376 -8.41 15.29 15.19
CA TYR A 376 -7.57 15.29 13.99
C TYR A 376 -8.24 14.58 12.80
N LEU A 377 -9.30 13.80 13.02
CA LEU A 377 -9.99 13.07 11.95
C LEU A 377 -10.64 14.00 10.92
N PRO A 378 -10.60 13.65 9.62
CA PRO A 378 -11.24 14.44 8.56
C PRO A 378 -12.77 14.39 8.62
N PHE A 379 -13.33 13.32 9.20
CA PHE A 379 -14.77 13.11 9.36
C PHE A 379 -15.12 12.86 10.83
N THR A 380 -16.40 12.82 11.17
CA THR A 380 -16.83 12.40 12.51
C THR A 380 -16.57 10.92 12.71
N LEU A 381 -16.24 10.52 13.95
CA LEU A 381 -16.04 9.12 14.32
C LEU A 381 -17.19 8.22 13.83
N SER A 382 -18.43 8.63 14.10
CA SER A 382 -19.63 7.90 13.68
C SER A 382 -19.76 7.74 12.16
N TYR A 383 -19.24 8.69 11.38
CA TYR A 383 -19.28 8.60 9.93
C TYR A 383 -18.26 7.59 9.42
N ILE A 384 -17.02 7.64 9.94
CA ILE A 384 -15.95 6.70 9.59
C ILE A 384 -16.38 5.28 9.95
N ASP A 385 -16.85 5.05 11.17
CA ASP A 385 -17.37 3.76 11.65
C ASP A 385 -18.43 3.13 10.71
N GLY A 386 -19.22 3.96 10.03
CA GLY A 386 -20.33 3.52 9.18
C GLY A 386 -20.06 3.61 7.68
N ILE A 387 -18.91 4.15 7.26
CA ILE A 387 -18.70 4.57 5.87
C ILE A 387 -18.68 3.38 4.91
N GLU A 388 -17.98 2.31 5.30
CA GLU A 388 -17.82 1.12 4.48
C GLU A 388 -19.16 0.42 4.23
N ILE A 389 -19.95 0.21 5.31
CA ILE A 389 -21.29 -0.37 5.22
C ILE A 389 -22.20 0.50 4.36
N LYS A 390 -22.13 1.83 4.55
CA LYS A 390 -22.94 2.78 3.78
C LYS A 390 -22.60 2.72 2.30
N PHE A 391 -21.32 2.70 1.93
CA PHE A 391 -20.89 2.62 0.54
C PHE A 391 -21.22 1.26 -0.07
N LYS A 392 -20.92 0.14 0.61
CA LYS A 392 -21.34 -1.21 0.19
C LYS A 392 -22.84 -1.28 -0.11
N LYS A 393 -23.67 -0.65 0.73
CA LYS A 393 -25.12 -0.60 0.51
C LYS A 393 -25.50 0.20 -0.75
N LYS A 394 -24.86 1.35 -0.99
CA LYS A 394 -25.12 2.15 -2.19
C LYS A 394 -24.66 1.41 -3.47
N PHE A 395 -23.49 0.77 -3.45
CA PHE A 395 -23.01 -0.05 -4.57
C PHE A 395 -23.92 -1.25 -4.84
N LYS A 396 -24.43 -1.92 -3.80
CA LYS A 396 -25.42 -3.01 -3.94
C LYS A 396 -26.76 -2.57 -4.55
N ALA A 397 -27.05 -1.26 -4.61
CA ALA A 397 -28.25 -0.76 -5.27
C ALA A 397 -28.12 -0.71 -6.80
N LEU A 398 -26.89 -0.83 -7.33
CA LEU A 398 -26.65 -1.01 -8.77
C LEU A 398 -27.11 -2.40 -9.20
N LYS A 399 -27.49 -2.53 -10.48
CA LYS A 399 -27.71 -3.86 -11.08
C LYS A 399 -26.38 -4.62 -11.10
N PRO A 400 -26.36 -5.97 -11.00
CA PRO A 400 -25.11 -6.73 -11.10
C PRO A 400 -24.36 -6.53 -12.43
N SER A 401 -25.09 -6.21 -13.49
CA SER A 401 -24.52 -5.87 -14.80
C SER A 401 -25.40 -4.87 -15.55
N TYR A 402 -24.77 -4.14 -16.47
CA TYR A 402 -25.41 -3.27 -17.44
C TYR A 402 -24.97 -3.70 -18.84
N HIS A 403 -25.93 -4.05 -19.70
CA HIS A 403 -25.65 -4.45 -21.09
C HIS A 403 -24.63 -5.60 -21.22
N GLY A 404 -24.67 -6.56 -20.29
CA GLY A 404 -23.77 -7.72 -20.26
C GLY A 404 -22.41 -7.48 -19.62
N VAL A 405 -22.13 -6.26 -19.17
CA VAL A 405 -20.87 -5.88 -18.51
C VAL A 405 -21.10 -5.80 -17.00
N LYS A 406 -20.28 -6.45 -16.18
CA LYS A 406 -20.43 -6.43 -14.71
C LYS A 406 -20.10 -5.05 -14.16
N VAL A 407 -20.69 -4.66 -13.03
CA VAL A 407 -20.44 -3.35 -12.41
C VAL A 407 -18.97 -3.15 -12.08
N GLU A 408 -18.28 -4.20 -11.65
CA GLU A 408 -16.87 -4.15 -11.36
C GLU A 408 -16.05 -3.86 -12.62
N ASP A 409 -16.40 -4.46 -13.76
CA ASP A 409 -15.76 -4.18 -15.05
C ASP A 409 -16.08 -2.75 -15.52
N ILE A 410 -17.29 -2.24 -15.26
CA ILE A 410 -17.67 -0.84 -15.55
C ILE A 410 -16.85 0.15 -14.70
N LEU A 411 -16.63 -0.18 -13.44
CA LEU A 411 -15.78 0.60 -12.54
C LEU A 411 -14.35 0.65 -13.07
N MET A 412 -13.81 -0.45 -13.58
CA MET A 412 -12.49 -0.43 -14.20
C MET A 412 -12.46 0.36 -15.49
N TYR A 413 -13.47 0.18 -16.34
CA TYR A 413 -13.58 0.91 -17.60
C TYR A 413 -13.59 2.43 -17.39
N LEU A 414 -14.20 2.90 -16.30
CA LEU A 414 -14.10 4.31 -15.88
C LEU A 414 -12.64 4.76 -15.72
N PHE A 415 -11.80 3.89 -15.18
CA PHE A 415 -10.37 4.08 -14.99
C PHE A 415 -9.50 3.56 -16.15
N GLU A 416 -10.02 3.22 -17.33
CA GLU A 416 -9.16 2.82 -18.46
C GLU A 416 -8.54 4.06 -19.17
N VAL A 417 -7.43 3.84 -19.88
CA VAL A 417 -6.85 4.76 -20.90
C VAL A 417 -6.84 4.00 -22.23
N GLU A 418 -7.31 4.64 -23.30
CA GLU A 418 -6.94 4.20 -24.66
C GLU A 418 -5.60 4.85 -25.02
N GLU A 419 -4.71 4.07 -25.64
CA GLU A 419 -3.43 4.53 -26.19
C GLU A 419 -3.55 5.75 -27.12
#